data_AF-A0A7W7H1G5-F1
#
_entry.id   AF-A0A7W7H1G5-F1
#
_cell.length_a   1.000
_cell.length_b   1.000
_cell.length_c   1.000
_cell.angle_alpha   90.00
_cell.angle_beta   90.00
_cell.angle_gamma   90.00
#
_symmetry.space_group_name_H-M   'P 1'
#
loop_
_entity.id
_entity.type
_entity.pdbx_description
1 polymer ?
#
loop_
_entity_poly.entity_id
_entity_poly.type
_entity_poly.pdbx_seq_one_letter_code
_entity_poly.pdbx_strand_id
1 'polypeptide(L)'
;MLTQPSLPLTDRWALHIAASPHRVDDILADLCLHQRARAIGDPAFPACLLGRGSPDEPPAWLSFVRAELERRGHRTRWCGPDCRHQLWPPATTPDPARRRRGRTSLRRLTGRTAHHRAPAPA
;
A
#
# COMPACT_ATOMS: atom_id res chain seq x y z
N MET A 1 -21.04 1.18 35.51
CA MET A 1 -20.18 1.88 34.54
C MET A 1 -19.56 0.82 33.64
N LEU A 2 -19.98 0.75 32.37
CA LEU A 2 -19.45 -0.23 31.43
C LEU A 2 -18.11 0.27 30.88
N THR A 3 -17.05 -0.46 31.23
CA THR A 3 -15.68 -0.26 30.75
C THR A 3 -15.69 -0.37 29.22
N GLN A 4 -15.32 0.72 28.55
CA GLN A 4 -15.12 0.74 27.11
C GLN A 4 -14.02 -0.28 26.76
N PRO A 5 -14.24 -1.26 25.87
CA PRO A 5 -13.15 -2.11 25.41
C PRO A 5 -12.17 -1.23 24.61
N SER A 6 -10.93 -1.19 25.07
CA SER A 6 -9.80 -0.57 24.40
C SER A 6 -9.77 -1.03 22.93
N LEU A 7 -9.75 -0.06 22.00
CA LEU A 7 -9.69 -0.23 20.55
C LEU A 7 -8.67 -1.30 20.11
N PRO A 8 -8.91 -2.02 19.00
CA PRO A 8 -8.17 -3.23 18.65
C PRO A 8 -6.68 -2.93 18.51
N LEU A 9 -5.85 -3.77 19.15
CA LEU A 9 -4.40 -3.83 18.92
C LEU A 9 -4.16 -3.85 17.41
N THR A 10 -3.73 -2.71 16.87
CA THR A 10 -3.55 -2.58 15.43
C THR A 10 -2.41 -3.50 15.04
N ASP A 11 -2.71 -4.53 14.26
CA ASP A 11 -1.80 -5.48 13.60
C ASP A 11 -0.89 -4.78 12.55
N ARG A 12 -0.65 -3.48 12.70
CA ARG A 12 -0.05 -2.59 11.70
C ARG A 12 1.26 -2.03 12.23
N TRP A 13 2.31 -2.32 11.47
CA TRP A 13 3.65 -1.84 11.72
C TRP A 13 4.05 -0.79 10.69
N ALA A 14 4.73 0.24 11.17
CA ALA A 14 5.28 1.28 10.30
C ALA A 14 6.76 1.49 10.60
N LEU A 15 7.58 1.51 9.55
CA LEU A 15 9.02 1.75 9.60
C LEU A 15 9.33 3.08 8.95
N HIS A 16 9.88 4.03 9.71
CA HIS A 16 10.36 5.32 9.25
C HIS A 16 11.81 5.19 8.77
N ILE A 17 12.14 5.85 7.67
CA ILE A 17 13.41 5.67 6.97
C ILE A 17 13.99 7.05 6.63
N ALA A 18 15.26 7.28 7.00
CA ALA A 18 16.01 8.48 6.71
C ALA A 18 16.59 8.45 5.27
N ALA A 19 15.73 8.19 4.30
CA ALA A 19 16.04 8.17 2.88
C ALA A 19 14.82 8.62 2.07
N SER A 20 15.02 9.16 0.87
CA SER A 20 13.89 9.56 0.02
C SER A 20 13.03 8.35 -0.35
N PRO A 21 11.70 8.52 -0.52
CA PRO A 21 10.82 7.42 -0.92
C PRO A 21 11.28 6.69 -2.19
N HIS A 22 11.76 7.44 -3.19
CA HIS A 22 12.32 6.88 -4.41
C HIS A 22 13.52 5.97 -4.15
N ARG A 23 14.45 6.40 -3.27
CA ARG A 23 15.61 5.60 -2.90
C ARG A 23 15.21 4.32 -2.19
N VAL A 24 14.19 4.37 -1.33
CA VAL A 24 13.66 3.19 -0.67
C VAL A 24 13.01 2.25 -1.68
N ASP A 25 12.23 2.77 -2.63
CA ASP A 25 11.62 1.96 -3.70
C ASP A 25 12.67 1.22 -4.54
N ASP A 26 13.79 1.86 -4.89
CA ASP A 26 14.91 1.21 -5.59
C ASP A 26 15.48 0.02 -4.78
N ILE A 27 15.67 0.22 -3.48
CA ILE A 27 16.17 -0.83 -2.57
C ILE A 27 15.17 -1.99 -2.47
N LEU A 28 13.87 -1.71 -2.42
CA LEU A 28 12.85 -2.75 -2.40
C LEU A 28 12.84 -3.55 -3.70
N ALA A 29 13.01 -2.88 -4.85
CA ALA A 29 13.13 -3.53 -6.15
C ALA A 29 14.37 -4.45 -6.20
N ASP A 30 15.52 -4.00 -5.71
CA ASP A 30 16.74 -4.83 -5.59
C ASP A 30 16.52 -6.10 -4.75
N LEU A 31 15.66 -5.99 -3.73
CA LEU A 31 15.32 -7.09 -2.82
C LEU A 31 14.18 -7.97 -3.34
N CYS A 32 13.67 -7.72 -4.55
CA CYS A 32 12.51 -8.39 -5.13
C CYS A 32 11.24 -8.28 -4.27
N LEU A 33 11.09 -7.16 -3.55
CA LEU A 33 9.93 -6.89 -2.70
C LEU A 33 8.96 -5.95 -3.41
N HIS A 34 7.74 -6.43 -3.67
CA HIS A 34 6.68 -5.65 -4.31
C HIS A 34 5.93 -4.73 -3.33
N GLN A 35 6.68 -4.00 -2.51
CA GLN A 35 6.16 -2.99 -1.60
C GLN A 35 6.55 -1.59 -2.07
N ARG A 36 5.88 -0.57 -1.54
CA ARG A 36 6.17 0.82 -1.88
C ARG A 36 6.35 1.67 -0.64
N ALA A 37 7.39 2.49 -0.66
CA ALA A 37 7.60 3.54 0.30
C ALA A 37 6.56 4.66 0.13
N ARG A 38 6.17 5.26 1.24
CA ARG A 38 5.30 6.43 1.26
C ARG A 38 6.09 7.65 1.72
N ALA A 39 5.86 8.78 1.06
CA ALA A 39 6.39 10.06 1.51
C ALA A 39 5.68 10.51 2.79
N ILE A 40 6.44 11.02 3.75
CA ILE A 40 5.94 11.61 4.98
C ILE A 40 6.58 12.96 5.23
N GLY A 41 5.89 13.83 5.99
CA GLY A 41 6.32 15.21 6.23
C GLY A 41 7.44 15.38 7.27
N ASP A 42 8.06 14.29 7.74
CA ASP A 42 9.16 14.35 8.70
C ASP A 42 10.50 14.52 7.94
N PRO A 43 11.22 15.64 8.12
CA PRO A 43 12.47 15.88 7.41
C PRO A 43 13.60 14.93 7.83
N ALA A 44 13.58 14.39 9.05
CA ALA A 44 14.59 13.43 9.51
C ALA A 44 14.34 12.02 8.96
N PHE A 45 13.07 11.69 8.69
CA PHE A 45 12.64 10.41 8.14
C PHE A 45 11.60 10.65 7.05
N PRO A 46 11.99 11.00 5.82
CA PRO A 46 11.04 11.42 4.79
C PRO A 46 10.26 10.27 4.14
N ALA A 47 10.60 9.01 4.44
CA ALA A 47 9.90 7.83 3.91
C ALA A 47 9.37 6.92 5.03
N CYS A 48 8.25 6.23 4.76
CA CYS A 48 7.76 5.16 5.60
C CYS A 48 7.32 3.92 4.82
N LEU A 49 7.48 2.74 5.43
CA LEU A 49 6.93 1.47 4.96
C LEU A 49 5.89 0.96 5.94
N LEU A 50 4.84 0.33 5.41
CA LEU A 50 3.73 -0.21 6.19
C LEU A 50 3.67 -1.72 5.99
N GLY A 51 3.52 -2.47 7.06
CA GLY A 51 3.30 -3.91 7.03
C GLY A 51 2.25 -4.34 8.02
N ARG A 52 1.55 -5.45 7.72
CA ARG A 52 0.68 -6.12 8.68
C ARG A 52 1.42 -7.29 9.32
N GLY A 53 1.39 -7.36 10.64
CA GLY A 53 2.09 -8.34 11.46
C GLY A 53 1.23 -8.78 12.64
N SER A 54 1.85 -9.40 13.64
CA SER A 54 1.16 -9.64 14.92
C SER A 54 1.16 -8.35 15.75
N PRO A 55 0.38 -8.25 16.84
CA PRO A 55 0.46 -7.13 17.77
C PRO A 55 1.85 -6.97 18.41
N ASP A 56 2.57 -8.06 18.58
CA ASP A 56 3.83 -8.11 19.32
C ASP A 56 5.07 -8.08 18.42
N GLU A 57 4.93 -8.45 17.15
CA GLU A 57 6.06 -8.58 16.22
C GLU A 57 5.75 -8.01 14.82
N PRO A 58 6.69 -7.23 14.24
CA PRO A 58 6.58 -6.80 12.85
C PRO A 58 6.63 -8.00 11.89
N PRO A 59 6.04 -7.87 10.69
CA PRO A 59 6.15 -8.92 9.69
C PRO A 59 7.61 -9.13 9.27
N ALA A 60 7.99 -10.39 9.08
CA ALA A 60 9.37 -10.79 8.80
C ALA A 60 10.02 -10.01 7.64
N TRP A 61 9.27 -9.72 6.57
CA TRP A 61 9.79 -8.94 5.44
C TRP A 61 10.16 -7.50 5.83
N LEU A 62 9.43 -6.88 6.76
CA LEU A 62 9.67 -5.50 7.19
C LEU A 62 10.88 -5.44 8.13
N SER A 63 11.06 -6.47 8.97
CA SER A 63 12.28 -6.68 9.76
C SER A 63 13.51 -6.91 8.87
N PHE A 64 13.35 -7.72 7.82
CA PHE A 64 14.41 -7.96 6.83
C PHE A 64 14.81 -6.67 6.10
N VAL A 65 13.83 -5.90 5.59
CA VAL A 65 14.09 -4.62 4.94
C VAL A 65 14.78 -3.64 5.88
N ARG A 66 14.38 -3.61 7.16
CA ARG A 66 15.05 -2.78 8.16
C ARG A 66 16.53 -3.13 8.28
N ALA A 67 16.85 -4.41 8.45
CA ALA A 67 18.23 -4.87 8.55
C ALA A 67 19.03 -4.51 7.29
N GLU A 68 18.44 -4.65 6.11
CA GLU A 68 19.08 -4.29 4.84
C GLU A 68 19.30 -2.78 4.68
N LEU A 69 18.34 -1.95 5.10
CA LEU A 69 18.48 -0.51 5.11
C LEU A 69 19.60 -0.06 6.06
N GLU A 70 19.64 -0.62 7.27
CA GLU A 70 20.69 -0.35 8.26
C GLU A 70 22.07 -0.80 7.74
N ARG A 71 22.16 -1.98 7.10
CA ARG A 71 23.38 -2.48 6.46
C ARG A 71 23.88 -1.56 5.34
N ARG A 72 22.95 -0.94 4.60
CA ARG A 72 23.25 0.05 3.55
C ARG A 72 23.49 1.47 4.11
N GLY A 73 23.48 1.66 5.43
CA GLY A 73 23.79 2.92 6.11
C GLY A 73 22.60 3.88 6.27
N HIS A 74 21.37 3.42 6.01
CA HIS A 74 20.17 4.23 6.19
C HIS A 74 19.63 4.07 7.62
N ARG A 75 19.48 5.19 8.34
CA ARG A 75 18.84 5.17 9.67
C ARG A 75 17.37 4.82 9.55
N THR A 76 16.91 3.93 10.43
CA THR A 76 15.50 3.51 10.49
C THR A 76 14.94 3.66 11.90
N ARG A 77 13.62 3.76 12.02
CA ARG A 77 12.92 3.84 13.30
C ARG A 77 11.54 3.19 13.20
N TRP A 78 11.20 2.32 14.14
CA TRP A 78 9.83 1.84 14.29
C TRP A 78 8.91 2.97 14.78
N CYS A 79 7.73 3.09 14.15
CA CYS A 79 6.67 4.00 14.57
C CYS A 79 6.13 3.55 15.93
N GLY A 80 6.07 4.47 16.90
CA GLY A 80 5.54 4.20 18.24
C GLY A 80 4.00 4.13 18.29
N PRO A 81 3.41 3.83 19.46
CA PRO A 81 1.96 3.82 19.66
C PRO A 81 1.30 5.17 19.32
N ASP A 82 1.98 6.29 19.58
CA ASP A 82 1.45 7.65 19.36
C ASP A 82 1.74 8.23 17.97
N CYS A 83 2.35 7.43 17.10
CA CYS A 83 2.78 7.88 15.79
C CYS A 83 1.58 7.92 14.83
N ARG A 84 1.37 9.10 14.21
CA ARG A 84 0.18 9.44 13.40
C ARG A 84 -0.12 8.48 12.23
N HIS A 85 0.79 7.57 11.88
CA HIS A 85 0.59 6.56 10.85
C HIS A 85 -0.38 5.43 11.23
N GLN A 86 -0.66 5.22 12.52
CA GLN A 86 -1.70 4.24 12.93
C GLN A 86 -3.10 4.66 12.50
N LEU A 87 -3.32 5.95 12.25
CA LEU A 87 -4.63 6.51 11.91
C LEU A 87 -4.95 6.47 10.40
N TRP A 88 -4.09 5.90 9.55
CA TRP A 88 -4.27 5.93 8.09
C TRP A 88 -4.36 4.53 7.43
N PRO A 89 -5.35 4.27 6.56
CA PRO A 89 -6.50 5.15 6.29
C PRO A 89 -7.41 5.19 7.52
N PRO A 90 -8.25 6.24 7.67
CA PRO A 90 -9.32 6.21 8.64
C PRO A 90 -10.08 4.89 8.46
N ALA A 91 -10.58 4.32 9.55
CA ALA A 91 -11.66 3.36 9.43
C ALA A 91 -12.76 4.08 8.66
N THR A 92 -12.84 3.85 7.34
CA THR A 92 -14.07 3.98 6.62
C THR A 92 -14.96 2.95 7.30
N THR A 93 -15.78 3.42 8.24
CA THR A 93 -17.00 2.72 8.60
C THR A 93 -17.56 2.21 7.29
N PRO A 94 -17.73 0.88 7.11
CA PRO A 94 -18.36 0.37 5.91
C PRO A 94 -19.75 0.97 5.91
N ASP A 95 -19.95 2.00 5.09
CA ASP A 95 -21.26 2.61 4.90
C ASP A 95 -22.18 1.51 4.38
N PRO A 96 -23.20 1.07 5.14
CA PRO A 96 -24.12 0.05 4.67
C PRO A 96 -24.93 0.54 3.46
N ALA A 97 -24.84 1.81 3.07
CA ALA A 97 -25.52 2.38 1.91
C ALA A 97 -24.87 2.06 0.55
N ARG A 98 -23.77 1.27 0.48
CA ARG A 98 -23.19 0.85 -0.81
C ARG A 98 -23.57 -0.57 -1.25
N ARG A 99 -24.77 -1.04 -0.89
CA ARG A 99 -25.46 -2.11 -1.62
C ARG A 99 -26.47 -1.51 -2.60
N ARG A 100 -26.27 -1.82 -3.89
CA ARG A 100 -27.10 -1.53 -5.08
C ARG A 100 -26.80 -0.24 -5.84
N ARG A 101 -25.95 -0.38 -6.86
CA ARG A 101 -26.18 0.04 -8.25
C ARG A 101 -25.17 -0.79 -9.07
N GLY A 102 -25.60 -1.91 -9.62
CA GLY A 102 -26.38 -1.96 -10.85
C GLY A 102 -25.41 -2.38 -11.94
N ARG A 103 -25.37 -3.69 -12.22
CA ARG A 103 -24.49 -4.34 -13.19
C ARG A 103 -24.59 -3.62 -14.52
N THR A 104 -23.52 -2.95 -14.96
CA THR A 104 -23.37 -2.58 -16.36
C THR A 104 -23.09 -3.86 -17.13
N SER A 105 -24.11 -4.39 -17.81
CA SER A 105 -23.94 -5.47 -18.78
C SER A 105 -22.95 -5.02 -19.85
N LEU A 106 -21.79 -5.68 -19.89
CA LEU A 106 -20.88 -5.68 -21.02
C LEU A 106 -21.66 -6.11 -22.27
N ARG A 107 -22.07 -5.13 -23.08
CA ARG A 107 -22.57 -5.40 -24.42
C ARG A 107 -21.37 -5.88 -25.24
N ARG A 108 -21.39 -7.17 -25.50
CA ARG A 108 -20.47 -7.94 -26.34
C ARG A 108 -20.33 -7.23 -27.70
N LEU A 109 -19.17 -6.62 -27.96
CA LEU A 109 -18.73 -6.22 -29.30
C LEU A 109 -18.35 -7.51 -30.04
N THR A 110 -19.36 -8.21 -30.56
CA THR A 110 -19.15 -9.25 -31.57
C THR A 110 -18.81 -8.56 -32.87
N GLY A 111 -17.58 -8.78 -33.34
CA GLY A 111 -17.16 -8.44 -34.68
C GLY A 111 -18.12 -9.00 -35.73
N ARG A 112 -18.40 -8.18 -36.73
CA ARG A 112 -18.96 -8.61 -38.00
C ARG A 112 -18.25 -7.86 -39.11
N THR A 113 -17.05 -8.33 -39.39
CA THR A 113 -16.39 -8.16 -40.69
C THR A 113 -17.16 -9.02 -41.68
N ALA A 114 -17.83 -8.38 -42.63
CA ALA A 114 -18.26 -9.01 -43.86
C ALA A 114 -17.87 -8.06 -44.99
N HIS A 115 -16.96 -8.54 -45.84
CA HIS A 115 -16.77 -8.32 -47.28
C HIS A 115 -17.53 -7.12 -47.90
N HIS A 116 -16.90 -6.23 -48.67
CA HIS A 116 -16.32 -6.57 -49.97
C HIS A 116 -15.27 -5.56 -50.43
N ARG A 117 -14.19 -6.14 -50.97
CA ARG A 117 -13.26 -5.53 -51.91
C ARG A 117 -13.87 -5.63 -53.31
N ALA A 118 -13.95 -4.51 -54.04
CA ALA A 118 -14.01 -4.52 -55.49
C ALA A 118 -13.27 -3.27 -56.02
N PRO A 119 -12.22 -3.42 -56.83
CA PRO A 119 -11.58 -2.32 -57.53
C PRO A 119 -12.39 -1.90 -58.75
N ALA A 120 -12.33 -0.60 -59.06
CA ALA A 120 -12.82 -0.05 -60.33
C ALA A 120 -11.94 -0.54 -61.50
N PRO A 121 -12.53 -0.93 -62.64
CA PRO A 121 -11.88 -0.83 -63.93
C PRO A 121 -12.36 0.42 -64.70
N ALA A 122 -11.51 0.84 -65.63
CA ALA A 122 -11.58 2.03 -66.46
C ALA A 122 -12.79 2.09 -67.41
#